data_AF-A0A6V7K0E1-F1
#
_entry.id   AF-A0A6V7K0E1-F1
#
_cell.length_a   1.000
_cell.length_b   1.000
_cell.length_c   1.000
_cell.angle_alpha   90.00
_cell.angle_beta   90.00
_cell.angle_gamma   90.00
#
_symmetry.space_group_name_H-M   'P 1'
#
loop_
_entity.id
_entity.type
_entity.pdbx_description
1 polymer ?
#
loop_
_entity_poly.entity_id
_entity_poly.type
_entity_poly.pdbx_seq_one_letter_code
_entity_poly.pdbx_strand_id
1 'polypeptide(L)'
;MQSKQTHRFSLHMNRIPERLVPRKFALTTKVPDTKGCSKCCVSRNPYNGYKYLCGAMPAGIFLMQWYDPLNKFMLLKHFECSLPSPLNVFEMIITPDMEYPMICVSVKQAYQQNKLNLDLINMNSGASWFRSDELEDIDGSATVIPRRENLQVINVTQFDKDTILVCHD
;
A
#
# COMPACT_ATOMS: atom_id res chain seq x y z
N MET A 1 4.58 -10.55 44.18
CA MET A 1 4.79 -9.33 43.40
C MET A 1 6.28 -9.19 43.09
N GLN A 2 6.73 -9.61 41.92
CA GLN A 2 8.15 -9.55 41.53
C GLN A 2 8.32 -8.49 40.43
N SER A 3 8.91 -7.37 40.82
CA SER A 3 9.28 -6.26 39.93
C SER A 3 10.46 -6.69 39.06
N LYS A 4 10.24 -6.86 37.75
CA LYS A 4 11.31 -7.06 36.77
C LYS A 4 11.99 -5.71 36.53
N GLN A 5 13.19 -5.56 37.10
CA GLN A 5 14.06 -4.40 36.91
C GLN A 5 14.36 -4.20 35.42
N THR A 6 13.99 -3.04 34.90
CA THR A 6 14.45 -2.53 33.61
C THR A 6 15.87 -1.99 33.78
N HIS A 7 16.84 -2.62 33.13
CA HIS A 7 18.21 -2.08 33.03
C HIS A 7 18.15 -0.73 32.30
N ARG A 8 18.24 0.36 33.06
CA ARG A 8 18.56 1.68 32.52
C ARG A 8 20.05 1.69 32.18
N PHE A 9 20.37 1.62 30.89
CA PHE A 9 21.70 1.93 30.40
C PHE A 9 21.95 3.44 30.58
N SER A 10 22.49 3.84 31.74
CA SER A 10 23.08 5.17 31.93
C SER A 10 24.57 5.09 31.66
N LEU A 11 24.94 5.10 30.38
CA LEU A 11 26.29 5.47 29.98
C LEU A 11 26.16 6.69 29.08
N HIS A 12 26.97 7.72 29.33
CA HIS A 12 27.13 8.83 28.40
C HIS A 12 27.81 8.27 27.14
N MET A 13 27.00 7.71 26.23
CA MET A 13 27.42 7.33 24.91
C MET A 13 27.70 8.62 24.14
N ASN A 14 28.97 8.85 23.78
CA ASN A 14 29.28 9.61 22.58
C ASN A 14 28.43 8.97 21.47
N ARG A 15 27.38 9.67 21.02
CA ARG A 15 26.39 9.14 20.08
C ARG A 15 27.14 8.67 18.84
N ILE A 16 27.19 7.36 18.62
CA ILE A 16 27.70 6.79 17.38
C ILE A 16 26.90 7.46 16.26
N PRO A 17 27.53 8.10 15.27
CA PRO A 17 26.83 8.70 14.15
C PRO A 17 25.87 7.69 13.54
N GLU A 18 24.60 8.05 13.32
CA GLU A 18 23.56 7.12 12.82
C GLU A 18 23.99 6.40 11.52
N ARG A 19 24.86 7.03 10.73
CA ARG A 19 25.44 6.46 9.50
C ARG A 19 26.34 5.24 9.73
N LEU A 20 26.86 5.05 10.94
CA LEU A 20 27.75 3.95 11.31
C LEU A 20 27.02 2.81 12.06
N VAL A 21 25.74 3.01 12.41
CA VAL A 21 24.94 1.97 13.04
C VAL A 21 24.47 1.00 11.95
N PRO A 22 24.79 -0.30 12.04
CA PRO A 22 24.23 -1.29 11.12
C PRO A 22 22.70 -1.18 11.11
N ARG A 23 22.07 -1.16 9.93
CA ARG A 23 20.60 -0.96 9.79
C ARG A 23 19.75 -1.85 10.71
N LYS A 24 20.22 -3.07 11.02
CA LYS A 24 19.58 -4.00 11.95
C LYS A 24 19.47 -3.50 13.40
N PHE A 25 20.28 -2.51 13.76
CA PHE A 25 20.29 -1.83 15.07
C PHE A 25 19.85 -0.37 14.98
N ALA A 26 19.39 0.07 13.81
CA ALA A 26 18.79 1.40 13.69
C ALA A 26 17.56 1.46 14.61
N LEU A 27 17.48 2.51 15.41
CA LEU A 27 16.32 2.74 16.27
C LEU A 27 15.09 2.92 15.38
N THR A 28 14.12 2.01 15.49
CA THR A 28 12.85 2.10 14.76
C THR A 28 11.76 2.61 15.68
N THR A 29 10.82 3.37 15.11
CA THR A 29 9.65 3.86 15.81
C THR A 29 8.42 3.16 15.27
N LYS A 30 7.55 2.65 16.14
CA LYS A 30 6.26 2.10 15.73
C LYS A 30 5.36 3.22 15.22
N VAL A 31 4.67 2.97 14.12
CA VAL A 31 3.59 3.85 13.66
C VAL A 31 2.41 3.65 14.62
N PRO A 32 1.88 4.71 15.25
CA PRO A 32 0.76 4.61 16.17
C PRO A 32 -0.53 4.22 15.42
N ASP A 33 -1.48 3.64 16.14
CA ASP A 33 -2.84 3.34 15.63
C ASP A 33 -2.91 2.39 14.41
N THR A 34 -1.84 1.63 14.12
CA THR A 34 -1.81 0.62 13.05
C THR A 34 -1.88 -0.83 13.58
N LYS A 35 -2.42 -1.03 14.78
CA LYS A 35 -2.53 -2.37 15.38
C LYS A 35 -3.53 -3.21 14.59
N GLY A 36 -3.11 -4.41 14.18
CA GLY A 36 -3.95 -5.31 13.37
C GLY A 36 -3.75 -5.14 11.86
N CYS A 37 -2.80 -4.29 11.43
CA CYS A 37 -2.39 -4.20 10.04
C CYS A 37 -1.85 -5.55 9.56
N SER A 38 -2.46 -6.11 8.52
CA SER A 38 -2.11 -7.43 7.97
C SER A 38 -1.10 -7.36 6.83
N LYS A 39 -1.12 -6.26 6.06
CA LYS A 39 -0.18 -5.99 4.97
C LYS A 39 0.00 -4.49 4.82
N CYS A 40 1.18 -4.04 4.43
CA CYS A 40 1.44 -2.64 4.18
C CYS A 40 2.45 -2.46 3.06
N CYS A 41 2.43 -1.30 2.42
CA CYS A 41 3.41 -0.90 1.43
C CYS A 41 3.79 0.57 1.67
N VAL A 42 4.99 0.94 1.24
CA VAL A 42 5.53 2.30 1.30
C VAL A 42 5.94 2.69 -0.11
N SER A 43 5.52 3.86 -0.57
CA SER A 43 5.88 4.35 -1.89
C SER A 43 6.21 5.83 -1.86
N ARG A 44 7.08 6.26 -2.76
CA ARG A 44 7.43 7.67 -2.94
C ARG A 44 6.81 8.14 -4.24
N ASN A 45 5.96 9.15 -4.17
CA ASN A 45 5.41 9.80 -5.35
C ASN A 45 6.56 10.45 -6.14
N PRO A 46 6.82 9.99 -7.39
CA PRO A 46 7.94 10.48 -8.18
C PRO A 46 7.73 11.92 -8.69
N TYR A 47 6.50 12.43 -8.67
CA TYR A 47 6.13 13.72 -9.23
C TYR A 47 6.34 14.88 -8.24
N ASN A 48 6.01 14.66 -6.96
CA ASN A 48 6.13 15.69 -5.91
C ASN A 48 7.07 15.29 -4.76
N GLY A 49 7.57 14.06 -4.76
CA GLY A 49 8.51 13.55 -3.77
C GLY A 49 7.87 13.12 -2.44
N TYR A 50 6.55 13.24 -2.27
CA TYR A 50 5.84 12.81 -1.07
C TYR A 50 6.00 11.31 -0.83
N LYS A 51 6.18 10.92 0.42
CA LYS A 51 6.32 9.51 0.82
C LYS A 51 5.05 9.09 1.53
N TYR A 52 4.47 7.99 1.08
CA TYR A 52 3.23 7.43 1.59
C TYR A 52 3.47 6.08 2.24
N LEU A 53 2.71 5.81 3.29
CA LEU A 53 2.57 4.50 3.92
C LEU A 53 1.08 4.13 3.85
N CYS A 54 0.78 3.00 3.24
CA CYS A 54 -0.57 2.44 3.22
C CYS A 54 -0.57 1.10 3.95
N GLY A 55 -1.64 0.83 4.71
CA GLY A 55 -1.80 -0.43 5.41
C GLY A 55 -3.21 -0.97 5.32
N ALA A 56 -3.31 -2.29 5.16
CA ALA A 56 -4.52 -3.09 5.20
C ALA A 56 -4.89 -3.42 6.64
N MET A 57 -6.09 -3.02 7.04
CA MET A 57 -6.70 -3.27 8.34
C MET A 57 -7.90 -4.23 8.17
N PRO A 58 -8.39 -4.87 9.24
CA PRO A 58 -9.56 -5.75 9.14
C PRO A 58 -10.82 -5.07 8.57
N ALA A 59 -10.96 -3.75 8.78
CA ALA A 59 -12.13 -2.97 8.35
C ALA A 59 -11.89 -2.09 7.11
N GLY A 60 -10.72 -2.17 6.47
CA GLY A 60 -10.39 -1.34 5.31
C GLY A 60 -8.92 -1.00 5.21
N ILE A 61 -8.59 0.21 4.76
CA ILE A 61 -7.21 0.67 4.61
C ILE A 61 -7.00 2.03 5.27
N PHE A 62 -5.75 2.33 5.61
CA PHE A 62 -5.32 3.67 5.97
C PHE A 62 -4.24 4.15 5.01
N LEU A 63 -4.18 5.47 4.80
CA LEU A 63 -3.10 6.13 4.09
C LEU A 63 -2.51 7.21 5.00
N MET A 64 -1.20 7.16 5.14
CA MET A 64 -0.41 8.15 5.86
C MET A 64 0.63 8.76 4.93
N GLN A 65 1.01 10.00 5.20
CA GLN A 65 2.09 10.70 4.51
C GLN A 65 3.19 11.06 5.50
N TRP A 66 4.44 10.92 5.07
CA TRP A 66 5.60 11.33 5.83
C TRP A 66 5.64 12.85 6.01
N TYR A 67 5.77 13.30 7.25
CA TYR A 67 5.89 14.71 7.60
C TYR A 67 7.30 14.98 8.17
N ASP A 68 8.17 15.55 7.34
CA ASP A 68 9.58 15.80 7.69
C ASP A 68 9.76 16.58 9.00
N PRO A 69 9.00 17.66 9.32
CA PRO A 69 9.20 18.41 10.56
C PRO A 69 8.98 17.60 11.84
N LEU A 70 8.16 16.55 11.81
CA LEU A 70 7.92 15.68 12.97
C LEU A 70 8.58 14.30 12.81
N ASN A 71 9.30 14.06 11.71
CA ASN A 71 9.98 12.80 11.43
C ASN A 71 9.05 11.57 11.62
N LYS A 72 7.80 11.68 11.14
CA LYS A 72 6.79 10.63 11.32
C LYS A 72 5.75 10.61 10.19
N PHE A 73 5.07 9.47 10.05
CA PHE A 73 3.89 9.35 9.20
C PHE A 73 2.68 9.96 9.91
N MET A 74 1.99 10.85 9.20
CA MET A 74 0.76 11.50 9.61
C MET A 74 -0.41 10.89 8.83
N LEU A 75 -1.51 10.58 9.53
CA LEU A 75 -2.72 10.08 8.90
C LEU A 75 -3.31 11.10 7.95
N LEU A 76 -3.56 10.68 6.72
CA LEU A 76 -4.33 11.43 5.73
C LEU A 76 -5.78 10.96 5.70
N LYS A 77 -5.97 9.65 5.55
CA LYS A 77 -7.30 9.11 5.28
C LYS A 77 -7.45 7.67 5.76
N HIS A 78 -8.64 7.36 6.28
CA HIS A 78 -9.14 6.00 6.38
C HIS A 78 -10.16 5.75 5.28
N PHE A 79 -10.15 4.53 4.77
CA PHE A 79 -11.10 4.10 3.77
C PHE A 79 -11.66 2.74 4.17
N GLU A 80 -12.95 2.70 4.47
CA GLU A 80 -13.63 1.47 4.86
C GLU A 80 -13.96 0.66 3.61
N CYS A 81 -13.49 -0.58 3.57
CA CYS A 81 -13.75 -1.48 2.46
C CYS A 81 -13.50 -2.94 2.87
N SER A 82 -14.18 -3.85 2.20
CA SER A 82 -13.84 -5.27 2.30
C SER A 82 -12.60 -5.55 1.45
N LEU A 83 -11.56 -6.12 2.07
CA LEU A 83 -10.36 -6.54 1.36
C LEU A 83 -10.46 -8.00 0.91
N PRO A 84 -9.83 -8.38 -0.22
CA PRO A 84 -9.66 -9.78 -0.60
C PRO A 84 -9.02 -10.60 0.53
N SER A 85 -9.47 -11.84 0.69
CA SER A 85 -8.91 -12.79 1.66
C SER A 85 -8.67 -14.13 0.95
N PRO A 86 -7.40 -14.57 0.79
CA PRO A 86 -6.17 -13.91 1.24
C PRO A 86 -5.81 -12.65 0.44
N LEU A 87 -5.12 -11.70 1.08
CA LEU A 87 -4.67 -10.44 0.46
C LEU A 87 -3.28 -10.63 -0.18
N ASN A 88 -3.25 -11.17 -1.38
CA ASN A 88 -2.01 -11.51 -2.07
C ASN A 88 -1.31 -10.32 -2.73
N VAL A 89 -2.06 -9.30 -3.16
CA VAL A 89 -1.52 -8.06 -3.75
C VAL A 89 -1.87 -6.88 -2.85
N PHE A 90 -0.93 -5.97 -2.61
CA PHE A 90 -1.19 -4.73 -1.87
C PHE A 90 -0.14 -3.68 -2.22
N GLU A 91 -0.31 -3.05 -3.39
CA GLU A 91 0.70 -2.17 -3.99
C GLU A 91 0.12 -0.80 -4.31
N MET A 92 0.91 0.25 -4.06
CA MET A 92 0.52 1.63 -4.39
C MET A 92 0.83 1.93 -5.86
N ILE A 93 -0.19 2.34 -6.60
CA ILE A 93 -0.09 2.84 -7.97
C ILE A 93 -0.23 4.37 -7.94
N ILE A 94 0.79 5.08 -8.39
CA ILE A 94 0.87 6.55 -8.34
C ILE A 94 0.79 7.11 -9.76
N THR A 95 -0.22 7.93 -10.00
CA THR A 95 -0.41 8.69 -11.24
C THR A 95 -0.28 10.19 -10.94
N PRO A 96 0.15 11.01 -11.92
CA PRO A 96 0.31 12.45 -11.70
C PRO A 96 -1.01 13.20 -11.57
N ASP A 97 -2.10 12.61 -12.07
CA ASP A 97 -3.42 13.25 -12.15
C ASP A 97 -4.26 13.06 -10.87
N MET A 98 -3.77 12.25 -9.92
CA MET A 98 -4.48 11.91 -8.68
C MET A 98 -3.76 12.51 -7.46
N GLU A 99 -4.53 12.96 -6.47
CA GLU A 99 -4.00 13.55 -5.22
C GLU A 99 -3.31 12.49 -4.34
N TYR A 100 -3.91 11.31 -4.26
CA TYR A 100 -3.46 10.16 -3.47
C TYR A 100 -3.18 8.94 -4.35
N PRO A 101 -2.26 8.05 -3.93
CA PRO A 101 -2.07 6.76 -4.58
C PRO A 101 -3.35 5.93 -4.62
N MET A 102 -3.53 5.15 -5.68
CA MET A 102 -4.49 4.06 -5.72
C MET A 102 -3.85 2.79 -5.16
N ILE A 103 -4.64 1.86 -4.62
CA ILE A 103 -4.12 0.62 -4.05
C ILE A 103 -4.58 -0.56 -4.90
N CYS A 104 -3.63 -1.26 -5.53
CA CYS A 104 -3.88 -2.52 -6.21
C CYS A 104 -3.97 -3.65 -5.19
N VAL A 105 -5.11 -4.35 -5.17
CA VAL A 105 -5.39 -5.44 -4.21
C VAL A 105 -5.57 -6.81 -4.87
N SER A 106 -5.73 -6.85 -6.19
CA SER A 106 -5.76 -8.08 -6.98
C SER A 106 -5.46 -7.79 -8.46
N VAL A 107 -5.08 -8.84 -9.20
CA VAL A 107 -4.96 -8.82 -10.67
C VAL A 107 -5.76 -9.99 -11.22
N LYS A 108 -6.53 -9.74 -12.27
CA LYS A 108 -7.37 -10.72 -12.96
C LYS A 108 -7.04 -10.77 -14.44
N GLN A 109 -7.26 -11.91 -15.06
CA GLN A 109 -7.19 -12.03 -16.51
C GLN A 109 -8.36 -11.27 -17.15
N ALA A 110 -8.08 -10.44 -18.17
CA ALA A 110 -9.11 -9.78 -18.96
C ALA A 110 -9.72 -10.73 -20.02
N TYR A 111 -10.85 -10.35 -20.63
CA TYR A 111 -11.43 -11.13 -21.75
C TYR A 111 -10.52 -11.16 -22.97
N GLN A 112 -9.79 -10.07 -23.21
CA GLN A 112 -8.83 -9.99 -24.31
C GLN A 112 -7.56 -10.74 -23.91
N GLN A 113 -7.07 -11.61 -24.80
CA GLN A 113 -5.79 -12.30 -24.58
C GLN A 113 -4.68 -11.27 -24.39
N ASN A 114 -3.76 -11.56 -23.46
CA ASN A 114 -2.65 -10.69 -23.07
C ASN A 114 -3.03 -9.35 -22.43
N LYS A 115 -4.28 -9.16 -21.97
CA LYS A 115 -4.66 -8.04 -21.11
C LYS A 115 -4.90 -8.49 -19.67
N LEU A 116 -4.52 -7.63 -18.73
CA LEU A 116 -4.71 -7.83 -17.30
C LEU A 116 -5.60 -6.71 -16.75
N ASN A 117 -6.48 -7.07 -15.82
CA ASN A 117 -7.29 -6.12 -15.09
C ASN A 117 -6.78 -5.99 -13.66
N LEU A 118 -6.47 -4.78 -13.24
CA LEU A 118 -6.11 -4.48 -11.86
C LEU A 118 -7.39 -4.13 -11.08
N ASP A 119 -7.57 -4.76 -9.92
CA ASP A 119 -8.56 -4.31 -8.95
C ASP A 119 -7.93 -3.20 -8.10
N LEU A 120 -8.40 -1.97 -8.30
CA LEU A 120 -7.86 -0.78 -7.64
C LEU A 120 -8.85 -0.20 -6.64
N ILE A 121 -8.38 0.10 -5.43
CA ILE A 121 -9.07 0.95 -4.47
C ILE A 121 -8.62 2.39 -4.73
N ASN A 122 -9.58 3.24 -5.10
CA ASN A 122 -9.33 4.64 -5.37
C ASN A 122 -9.63 5.49 -4.13
N MET A 123 -8.58 5.99 -3.48
CA MET A 123 -8.72 6.84 -2.30
C MET A 123 -9.11 8.29 -2.62
N ASN A 124 -9.15 8.68 -3.90
CA ASN A 124 -9.50 10.02 -4.37
C ASN A 124 -11.01 10.19 -4.60
N SER A 125 -11.79 9.10 -4.55
CA SER A 125 -13.24 9.11 -4.76
C SER A 125 -13.95 8.40 -3.60
N GLY A 126 -15.26 8.64 -3.43
CA GLY A 126 -16.07 7.98 -2.41
C GLY A 126 -16.46 6.53 -2.73
N ALA A 127 -16.19 6.06 -3.96
CA ALA A 127 -16.53 4.71 -4.41
C ALA A 127 -15.36 3.73 -4.22
N SER A 128 -15.71 2.49 -3.87
CA SER A 128 -14.80 1.52 -3.27
C SER A 128 -13.89 0.80 -4.26
N TRP A 129 -14.40 0.50 -5.45
CA TRP A 129 -13.70 -0.35 -6.43
C TRP A 129 -13.90 0.21 -7.83
N PHE A 130 -12.80 0.29 -8.56
CA PHE A 130 -12.81 0.52 -9.99
C PHE A 130 -11.99 -0.58 -10.64
N ARG A 131 -12.50 -1.14 -11.72
CA ARG A 131 -11.70 -2.01 -12.57
C ARG A 131 -11.01 -1.16 -13.63
N SER A 132 -9.80 -1.52 -14.03
CA SER A 132 -9.10 -0.79 -15.10
C SER A 132 -9.89 -0.80 -16.42
N ASP A 133 -10.73 -1.81 -16.69
CA ASP A 133 -11.59 -1.86 -17.88
C ASP A 133 -12.78 -0.90 -17.79
N GLU A 134 -13.28 -0.57 -16.60
CA GLU A 134 -14.34 0.45 -16.42
C GLU A 134 -13.84 1.89 -16.68
N LEU A 135 -12.52 2.09 -16.79
CA LEU A 135 -11.92 3.34 -17.28
C LEU A 135 -11.89 3.42 -18.81
N GLU A 136 -12.00 2.27 -19.50
CA GLU A 136 -11.90 2.16 -20.97
C GLU A 136 -13.26 1.87 -21.65
N ASP A 137 -14.21 1.19 -21.00
CA ASP A 137 -15.42 0.67 -21.66
C ASP A 137 -16.74 1.09 -20.96
N ILE A 138 -17.35 2.19 -21.42
CA ILE A 138 -18.80 2.41 -21.30
C ILE A 138 -19.45 1.89 -22.58
N ASP A 139 -19.74 0.59 -22.65
CA ASP A 139 -20.73 0.07 -23.60
C ASP A 139 -21.56 -1.04 -22.92
N GLY A 140 -22.58 -0.59 -22.20
CA GLY A 140 -23.39 -1.37 -21.26
C GLY A 140 -24.32 -2.41 -21.90
N SER A 141 -23.76 -3.53 -22.40
CA SER A 141 -24.57 -4.61 -23.00
C SER A 141 -24.31 -6.05 -22.51
N ALA A 142 -23.43 -6.29 -21.54
CA ALA A 142 -23.14 -7.67 -21.08
C ALA A 142 -23.92 -8.03 -19.79
N THR A 143 -25.00 -8.83 -19.93
CA THR A 143 -25.82 -9.37 -18.81
C THR A 143 -25.28 -10.67 -18.21
N VAL A 144 -24.08 -11.12 -18.61
CA VAL A 144 -23.38 -12.25 -18.01
C VAL A 144 -22.02 -11.74 -17.56
N ILE A 145 -21.76 -11.77 -16.25
CA ILE A 145 -20.42 -11.56 -15.69
C ILE A 145 -19.82 -12.95 -15.44
N PRO A 146 -19.06 -13.53 -16.38
CA PRO A 146 -18.15 -14.63 -16.07
C PRO A 146 -17.41 -14.32 -14.78
N ARG A 147 -17.49 -15.22 -13.79
CA ARG A 147 -16.60 -15.19 -12.62
C ARG A 147 -15.18 -15.38 -13.13
N ARG A 148 -14.49 -14.29 -13.46
CA ARG A 148 -13.08 -14.33 -13.89
C ARG A 148 -12.25 -14.75 -12.69
N GLU A 149 -11.33 -15.69 -12.89
CA GLU A 149 -10.45 -16.16 -11.84
C GLU A 149 -9.38 -15.10 -11.53
N ASN A 150 -9.08 -14.92 -10.23
CA ASN A 150 -7.93 -14.12 -9.83
C ASN A 150 -6.66 -14.86 -10.26
N LEU A 151 -5.71 -14.13 -10.84
CA LEU A 151 -4.41 -14.71 -11.15
C LEU A 151 -3.66 -15.04 -9.85
N GLN A 152 -2.84 -16.08 -9.89
CA GLN A 152 -1.89 -16.41 -8.82
C GLN A 152 -0.72 -15.42 -8.91
N VAL A 153 -0.95 -14.19 -8.44
CA VAL A 153 0.03 -13.11 -8.52
C VAL A 153 1.09 -13.29 -7.45
N ILE A 154 2.35 -13.35 -7.88
CA ILE A 154 3.54 -13.38 -7.03
C ILE A 154 3.93 -11.96 -6.62
N ASN A 155 3.94 -11.02 -7.59
CA ASN A 155 4.34 -9.64 -7.33
C ASN A 155 3.72 -8.66 -8.34
N VAL A 156 3.47 -7.43 -7.88
CA VAL A 156 3.09 -6.29 -8.72
C VAL A 156 4.07 -5.16 -8.42
N THR A 157 4.62 -4.50 -9.43
CA THR A 157 5.52 -3.37 -9.22
C THR A 157 5.35 -2.34 -10.31
N GLN A 158 5.06 -1.10 -9.93
CA GLN A 158 5.08 0.03 -10.87
C GLN A 158 6.52 0.49 -11.10
N PHE A 159 6.98 0.46 -12.35
CA PHE A 159 8.33 0.92 -12.71
C PHE A 159 8.37 2.40 -13.06
N ASP A 160 7.39 2.85 -13.83
CA ASP A 160 7.24 4.23 -14.26
C ASP A 160 5.76 4.61 -14.35
N LYS A 161 5.46 5.73 -14.99
CA LYS A 161 4.09 6.26 -15.11
C LYS A 161 3.14 5.26 -15.78
N ASP A 162 3.61 4.57 -16.81
CA ASP A 162 2.76 3.83 -17.75
C ASP A 162 3.08 2.32 -17.75
N THR A 163 4.05 1.88 -16.92
CA THR A 163 4.53 0.50 -16.86
C THR A 163 4.34 -0.12 -15.48
N ILE A 164 3.57 -1.20 -15.43
CA ILE A 164 3.41 -2.06 -14.27
C ILE A 164 3.85 -3.48 -14.64
N LEU A 165 4.79 -4.03 -13.87
CA LEU A 165 5.18 -5.43 -13.95
C LEU A 165 4.26 -6.27 -13.07
N VAL A 166 3.65 -7.29 -13.66
CA VAL A 166 2.91 -8.33 -12.94
C VAL A 166 3.62 -9.65 -13.14
N CYS A 167 4.04 -10.27 -12.03
CA CYS A 167 4.61 -11.61 -12.03
C CYS A 167 3.54 -12.57 -11.48
N HIS A 168 3.20 -13.59 -12.25
CA HIS A 168 2.21 -14.61 -11.90
C HIS A 168 2.71 -15.99 -12.36
N ASP A 169 2.18 -17.05 -11.75
CA ASP A 169 2.42 -18.44 -12.17
C ASP A 169 1.68 -18.79 -13.48
#